data_AF-A0A651I352-F1
#
_entry.id   AF-A0A651I352-F1
#
_cell.length_a   1.000
_cell.length_b   1.000
_cell.length_c   1.000
_cell.angle_alpha   90.00
_cell.angle_beta   90.00
_cell.angle_gamma   90.00
#
_symmetry.space_group_name_H-M   'P 1'
#
loop_
_entity.id
_entity.type
_entity.pdbx_description
1 polymer ?
#
loop_
_entity_poly.entity_id
_entity_poly.type
_entity_poly.pdbx_seq_one_letter_code
_entity_poly.pdbx_strand_id
1 'polypeptide(L)'
;MIELLIQRQDKKAQVNWNFFLLNPGSYTYACNFQLNGTENDYRLREWFLGQEECKLLFSVPVHFIEDYPSVDYEINRYSVMGFEGKSEGRTKIRASDFVKKLSYSEHIKAECIKYPINFQKALKKREKPLAIERKENRRLESQLRKVELYNTEEFANFDRTLDLHIEKLVGDPSKINPTAALMLQLNALREYLEKAIYLGVERVFIVHGLGKGKLKKAVDDYAKNLEVVKEIKNEYHPKFGFGATEIIFK
;
A
#
# COMPACT_ATOMS: atom_id res chain seq x y z
N MET A 1 -6.27 -8.91 9.99
CA MET A 1 -6.01 -8.19 11.25
C MET A 1 -4.51 -8.15 11.39
N ILE A 2 -3.94 -7.01 11.78
CA ILE A 2 -2.52 -6.94 12.15
C ILE A 2 -2.44 -6.65 13.64
N GLU A 3 -1.34 -7.04 14.27
CA GLU A 3 -1.15 -6.91 15.71
C GLU A 3 0.10 -6.09 15.99
N LEU A 4 -0.03 -5.06 16.81
CA LEU A 4 1.11 -4.38 17.40
C LEU A 4 1.53 -5.16 18.65
N LEU A 5 2.75 -5.70 18.63
CA LEU A 5 3.34 -6.41 19.76
C LEU A 5 4.30 -5.47 20.50
N ILE A 6 4.18 -5.41 21.82
CA ILE A 6 5.10 -4.62 22.66
C ILE A 6 5.80 -5.56 23.62
N GLN A 7 7.12 -5.65 23.48
CA GLN A 7 7.98 -6.55 24.24
C GLN A 7 8.95 -5.75 25.11
N ARG A 8 9.07 -6.13 26.38
CA ARG A 8 10.19 -5.68 27.22
C ARG A 8 11.43 -6.50 26.91
N GLN A 9 12.55 -5.86 26.67
CA GLN A 9 13.83 -6.54 26.52
C GLN A 9 14.80 -6.10 27.62
N ASP A 10 15.10 -7.03 28.52
CA ASP A 10 16.10 -6.85 29.57
C ASP A 10 17.43 -7.48 29.10
N LYS A 11 18.36 -6.67 28.58
CA LYS A 11 19.75 -7.07 28.34
C LYS A 11 20.63 -6.50 29.45
N LYS A 12 21.68 -7.23 29.85
CA LYS A 12 22.58 -6.93 30.99
C LYS A 12 23.20 -5.51 31.03
N ALA A 13 23.05 -4.69 30.00
CA ALA A 13 23.56 -3.31 29.94
C ALA A 13 22.48 -2.24 29.60
N GLN A 14 21.29 -2.63 29.11
CA GLN A 14 20.24 -1.66 28.73
C GLN A 14 18.87 -2.35 28.67
N VAL A 15 17.86 -1.70 29.24
CA VAL A 15 16.46 -2.14 29.20
C VAL A 15 15.71 -1.28 28.20
N ASN A 16 15.12 -1.91 27.18
CA ASN A 16 14.38 -1.23 26.12
C ASN A 16 12.98 -1.84 25.94
N TRP A 17 12.07 -1.04 25.40
CA TRP A 17 10.80 -1.49 24.85
C TRP A 17 10.89 -1.62 23.34
N ASN A 18 10.53 -2.79 22.84
CA ASN A 18 10.50 -3.09 21.42
C ASN A 18 9.06 -3.18 20.93
N PHE A 19 8.78 -2.44 19.87
CA PHE A 19 7.49 -2.39 19.19
C PHE A 19 7.61 -3.18 17.90
N PHE A 20 6.84 -4.24 17.74
CA PHE A 20 6.79 -5.04 16.52
C PHE A 20 5.42 -4.94 15.88
N LEU A 21 5.36 -5.02 14.56
CA LEU A 21 4.13 -5.20 13.83
C LEU A 21 4.10 -6.62 13.26
N LEU A 22 3.08 -7.37 13.65
CA LEU A 22 2.83 -8.73 13.20
C LEU A 22 1.66 -8.72 12.21
N ASN A 23 1.90 -9.30 11.04
CA ASN A 23 0.87 -9.64 10.08
C ASN A 23 0.75 -11.16 9.99
N PRO A 24 -0.22 -11.78 10.68
CA PRO A 24 -0.44 -13.22 10.59
C PRO A 24 -1.24 -13.63 9.33
N GLY A 25 -1.58 -12.69 8.44
CA GLY A 25 -2.48 -12.92 7.31
C GLY A 25 -1.81 -12.85 5.94
N SER A 26 -2.63 -13.09 4.91
CA SER A 26 -2.24 -13.11 3.49
C SER A 26 -2.33 -11.75 2.79
N TYR A 27 -2.57 -10.67 3.52
CA TYR A 27 -2.56 -9.32 2.96
C TYR A 27 -1.17 -8.69 3.11
N THR A 28 -0.85 -7.71 2.27
CA THR A 28 0.30 -6.82 2.47
C THR A 28 -0.20 -5.46 2.92
N TYR A 29 0.57 -4.77 3.75
CA TYR A 29 0.19 -3.48 4.29
C TYR A 29 1.26 -2.44 4.00
N ALA A 30 0.85 -1.27 3.53
CA ALA A 30 1.67 -0.06 3.55
C ALA A 30 1.27 0.74 4.79
N CYS A 31 2.25 1.10 5.60
CA CYS A 31 2.01 1.59 6.95
C CYS A 31 2.84 2.84 7.24
N ASN A 32 2.20 3.81 7.86
CA ASN A 32 2.83 4.92 8.54
C ASN A 32 2.57 4.77 10.04
N PHE A 33 3.59 4.95 10.86
CA PHE A 33 3.49 4.92 12.31
C PHE A 33 4.16 6.13 12.93
N GLN A 34 3.52 6.67 13.95
CA GLN A 34 4.11 7.68 14.82
C GLN A 34 3.91 7.25 16.26
N LEU A 35 5.02 7.03 16.95
CA LEU A 35 5.04 6.80 18.38
C LEU A 35 5.23 8.15 19.06
N ASN A 36 4.18 8.61 19.73
CA ASN A 36 4.14 9.89 20.43
C ASN A 36 4.52 9.70 21.90
N GLY A 37 5.57 10.39 22.32
CA GLY A 37 5.98 10.50 23.72
C GLY A 37 5.80 11.92 24.25
N THR A 38 6.18 12.13 25.50
CA THR A 38 6.23 13.45 26.16
C THR A 38 7.46 14.25 25.72
N GLU A 39 8.63 13.61 25.71
CA GLU A 39 9.91 14.24 25.40
C GLU A 39 10.36 14.03 23.94
N ASN A 40 10.01 12.89 23.34
CA ASN A 40 10.47 12.50 22.01
C ASN A 40 9.35 11.81 21.22
N ASP A 41 9.32 12.09 19.92
CA ASP A 41 8.45 11.40 18.96
C ASP A 41 9.29 10.56 17.99
N TYR A 42 8.83 9.35 17.68
CA TYR A 42 9.44 8.49 16.67
C TYR A 42 8.47 8.32 15.49
N ARG A 43 8.99 8.41 14.27
CA ARG A 43 8.17 8.29 13.05
C ARG A 43 8.77 7.28 12.08
N LEU A 44 7.90 6.45 11.53
CA LEU A 44 8.18 5.58 10.39
C LEU A 44 7.16 5.90 9.30
N ARG A 45 7.65 6.20 8.10
CA ARG A 45 6.84 6.46 6.92
C ARG A 45 7.16 5.42 5.84
N GLU A 46 6.17 5.16 4.99
CA GLU A 46 6.31 4.35 3.78
C GLU A 46 6.81 2.93 4.07
N TRP A 47 6.36 2.37 5.19
CA TRP A 47 6.85 1.09 5.67
C TRP A 47 5.94 -0.04 5.26
N PHE A 48 6.49 -1.12 4.70
CA PHE A 48 5.70 -2.23 4.20
C PHE A 48 5.80 -3.46 5.10
N LEU A 49 4.65 -4.07 5.38
CA LEU A 49 4.53 -5.33 6.08
C LEU A 49 3.90 -6.39 5.16
N GLY A 50 4.72 -7.35 4.74
CA GLY A 50 4.33 -8.46 3.88
C GLY A 50 3.54 -9.54 4.62
N GLN A 51 3.09 -10.55 3.87
CA GLN A 51 2.34 -11.69 4.38
C GLN A 51 3.14 -12.49 5.40
N GLU A 52 2.49 -12.94 6.48
CA GLU A 52 3.10 -13.75 7.55
C GLU A 52 4.39 -13.13 8.14
N GLU A 53 4.52 -11.81 8.04
CA GLU A 53 5.73 -11.10 8.43
C GLU A 53 5.57 -10.47 9.82
N CYS A 54 6.64 -10.52 10.60
CA CYS A 54 6.77 -9.80 11.87
C CYS A 54 8.04 -8.94 11.82
N LYS A 55 7.91 -7.63 12.04
CA LYS A 55 9.04 -6.70 11.92
C LYS A 55 9.07 -5.71 13.08
N LEU A 56 10.28 -5.35 13.50
CA LEU A 56 10.52 -4.31 14.50
C LEU A 56 10.24 -2.92 13.91
N LEU A 57 9.37 -2.17 14.57
CA LEU A 57 9.08 -0.76 14.29
C LEU A 57 10.05 0.14 15.06
N PHE A 58 10.01 0.08 16.39
CA PHE A 58 10.76 0.97 17.27
C PHE A 58 11.44 0.19 18.37
N SER A 59 12.62 0.63 18.76
CA SER A 59 13.26 0.25 20.03
C SER A 59 13.49 1.54 20.82
N VAL A 60 12.82 1.67 21.96
CA VAL A 60 12.83 2.89 22.77
C VAL A 60 13.29 2.61 24.20
N PRO A 61 13.85 3.59 24.91
CA PRO A 61 14.27 3.42 26.30
C PRO A 61 13.12 3.04 27.24
N VAL A 62 13.44 2.42 28.38
CA VAL A 62 12.41 1.92 29.32
C VAL A 62 11.47 3.01 29.85
N HIS A 63 12.00 4.22 30.12
CA HIS A 63 11.26 5.36 30.67
C HIS A 63 10.18 5.87 29.71
N PHE A 64 10.28 5.57 28.42
CA PHE A 64 9.33 6.03 27.41
C PHE A 64 7.88 5.58 27.68
N ILE A 65 7.68 4.43 28.35
CA ILE A 65 6.33 3.92 28.67
C ILE A 65 5.73 4.58 29.92
N GLU A 66 6.56 5.15 30.79
CA GLU A 66 6.11 5.81 32.03
C GLU A 66 5.20 7.02 31.71
N ASP A 67 5.40 7.61 30.53
CA ASP A 67 4.67 8.77 30.03
C ASP A 67 3.38 8.45 29.25
N TYR A 68 2.87 7.22 29.36
CA TYR A 68 1.64 6.77 28.70
C TYR A 68 1.57 7.09 27.19
N PRO A 69 2.54 6.58 26.40
CA PRO A 69 2.67 6.96 25.00
C PRO A 69 1.49 6.47 24.17
N SER A 70 1.37 7.04 22.97
CA SER A 70 0.38 6.60 21.98
C SER A 70 1.02 6.31 20.64
N VAL A 71 0.49 5.30 19.95
CA VAL A 71 0.89 4.96 18.59
C VAL A 71 -0.22 5.40 17.65
N ASP A 72 0.06 6.43 16.86
CA ASP A 72 -0.74 6.80 15.71
C ASP A 72 -0.33 5.94 14.52
N TYR A 73 -1.32 5.49 13.77
CA TYR A 73 -1.10 4.67 12.60
C TYR A 73 -2.02 5.05 11.45
N GLU A 74 -1.48 4.90 10.25
CA GLU A 74 -2.22 4.95 9.00
C GLU A 74 -1.77 3.76 8.16
N ILE A 75 -2.69 2.86 7.85
CA ILE A 75 -2.36 1.58 7.21
C ILE A 75 -3.30 1.32 6.04
N ASN A 76 -2.71 1.16 4.87
CA ASN A 76 -3.38 0.72 3.66
C ASN A 76 -3.17 -0.78 3.46
N ARG A 77 -4.25 -1.53 3.29
CA ARG A 77 -4.25 -2.97 3.04
C ARG A 77 -4.33 -3.25 1.55
N TYR A 78 -3.48 -4.16 1.09
CA TYR A 78 -3.40 -4.61 -0.29
C TYR A 78 -3.50 -6.14 -0.38
N SER A 79 -4.26 -6.63 -1.36
CA SER A 79 -4.22 -8.02 -1.82
C SER A 79 -3.52 -8.11 -3.18
N VAL A 80 -3.50 -9.29 -3.79
CA VAL A 80 -3.09 -9.45 -5.20
C VAL A 80 -3.98 -8.64 -6.16
N MET A 81 -5.23 -8.36 -5.75
CA MET A 81 -6.15 -7.47 -6.45
C MET A 81 -5.96 -6.01 -6.03
N GLY A 82 -4.88 -5.70 -5.30
CA GLY A 82 -4.42 -4.41 -4.74
C GLY A 82 -5.27 -3.83 -3.63
N PHE A 83 -5.49 -2.51 -3.62
CA PHE A 83 -6.03 -1.81 -2.45
C PHE A 83 -7.41 -2.34 -2.03
N GLU A 84 -7.53 -2.77 -0.76
CA GLU A 84 -8.75 -3.33 -0.19
C GLU A 84 -9.30 -2.55 1.01
N GLY A 85 -8.59 -1.52 1.46
CA GLY A 85 -9.08 -0.66 2.53
C GLY A 85 -7.97 0.01 3.33
N LYS A 86 -8.37 1.03 4.06
CA LYS A 86 -7.54 1.83 4.95
C LYS A 86 -7.99 1.63 6.39
N SER A 87 -7.04 1.66 7.32
CA SER A 87 -7.30 1.82 8.74
C SER A 87 -6.40 2.93 9.27
N GLU A 88 -7.00 3.89 9.97
CA GLU A 88 -6.28 4.94 10.67
C GLU A 88 -6.79 5.01 12.11
N GLY A 89 -5.90 5.34 13.03
CA GLY A 89 -6.27 5.40 14.42
C GLY A 89 -5.12 5.67 15.36
N ARG A 90 -5.46 5.68 16.64
CA ARG A 90 -4.55 5.89 17.76
C ARG A 90 -4.71 4.78 18.77
N THR A 91 -3.62 4.10 19.09
CA THR A 91 -3.54 3.11 20.17
C THR A 91 -2.83 3.73 21.36
N LYS A 92 -3.54 3.96 22.47
CA LYS A 92 -2.95 4.42 23.73
C LYS A 92 -2.37 3.24 24.49
N ILE A 93 -1.14 3.38 24.98
CA ILE A 93 -0.45 2.33 25.73
C ILE A 93 -0.56 2.64 27.21
N ARG A 94 -1.06 1.67 27.96
CA ARG A 94 -1.25 1.81 29.41
C ARG A 94 -0.28 0.92 30.15
N ALA A 95 0.42 1.47 31.14
CA ALA A 95 1.30 0.70 32.03
C ALA A 95 0.58 -0.51 32.67
N SER A 96 -0.71 -0.37 32.99
CA SER A 96 -1.53 -1.45 33.55
C SER A 96 -1.67 -2.68 32.64
N ASP A 97 -1.53 -2.52 31.33
CA ASP A 97 -1.69 -3.62 30.38
C ASP A 97 -0.50 -4.59 30.43
N PHE A 98 0.69 -4.13 30.84
CA PHE A 98 1.89 -4.96 31.00
C PHE A 98 1.77 -5.96 32.14
N VAL A 99 0.87 -5.72 33.08
CA VAL A 99 0.60 -6.65 34.19
C VAL A 99 -0.55 -7.60 33.84
N LYS A 100 -1.56 -7.11 33.11
CA LYS A 100 -2.84 -7.81 32.94
C LYS A 100 -2.97 -8.60 31.63
N LYS A 101 -2.20 -8.25 30.60
CA LYS A 101 -2.39 -8.74 29.22
C LYS A 101 -1.12 -9.36 28.62
N LEU A 102 -0.18 -9.77 29.47
CA LEU A 102 1.05 -10.39 29.01
C LEU A 102 0.75 -11.74 28.36
N SER A 103 1.35 -11.99 27.20
CA SER A 103 1.18 -13.24 26.45
C SER A 103 2.45 -13.58 25.69
N TYR A 104 2.74 -14.87 25.53
CA TYR A 104 3.86 -15.30 24.71
C TYR A 104 3.51 -15.20 23.22
N SER A 105 4.48 -14.78 22.41
CA SER A 105 4.37 -14.76 20.95
C SER A 105 5.51 -15.57 20.33
N GLU A 106 5.14 -16.59 19.55
CA GLU A 106 6.07 -17.44 18.81
C GLU A 106 6.90 -16.66 17.78
N HIS A 107 6.33 -15.60 17.19
CA HIS A 107 6.98 -14.82 16.13
C HIS A 107 8.21 -14.04 16.62
N ILE A 108 8.18 -13.58 17.87
CA ILE A 108 9.29 -12.85 18.50
C ILE A 108 9.99 -13.66 19.61
N LYS A 109 9.48 -14.86 19.90
CA LYS A 109 9.96 -15.78 20.95
C LYS A 109 10.10 -15.10 22.31
N ALA A 110 9.09 -14.32 22.68
CA ALA A 110 9.12 -13.53 23.90
C ALA A 110 7.71 -13.20 24.41
N GLU A 111 7.65 -12.86 25.70
CA GLU A 111 6.45 -12.30 26.31
C GLU A 111 6.22 -10.87 25.84
N CYS A 112 4.99 -10.58 25.42
CA CYS A 112 4.59 -9.30 24.90
C CYS A 112 3.10 -9.01 25.16
N ILE A 113 2.74 -7.74 25.02
CA ILE A 113 1.34 -7.33 24.90
C ILE A 113 0.99 -7.26 23.43
N LYS A 114 -0.23 -7.72 23.09
CA LYS A 114 -0.80 -7.61 21.74
C LYS A 114 -1.89 -6.56 21.71
N TYR A 115 -1.77 -5.61 20.79
CA TYR A 115 -2.80 -4.64 20.46
C TYR A 115 -3.31 -4.92 19.03
N PRO A 116 -4.51 -5.49 18.87
CA PRO A 116 -5.06 -5.76 17.55
C PRO A 116 -5.43 -4.45 16.87
N ILE A 117 -4.96 -4.27 15.64
CA ILE A 117 -5.38 -3.18 14.75
C ILE A 117 -6.43 -3.75 13.80
N ASN A 118 -7.67 -3.35 14.04
CA ASN A 118 -8.80 -3.74 13.23
C ASN A 118 -8.94 -2.81 12.02
N PHE A 119 -9.24 -3.39 10.88
CA PHE A 119 -9.56 -2.65 9.67
C PHE A 119 -11.06 -2.43 9.64
N GLN A 120 -11.49 -1.18 9.58
CA GLN A 120 -12.88 -0.92 9.21
C GLN A 120 -13.05 -1.42 7.77
N LYS A 121 -14.07 -2.25 7.53
CA LYS A 121 -14.46 -2.60 6.16
C LYS A 121 -14.75 -1.27 5.47
N ALA A 122 -14.06 -0.98 4.37
CA ALA A 122 -14.44 0.12 3.50
C ALA A 122 -15.92 -0.08 3.17
N LEU A 123 -16.78 0.82 3.64
CA LEU A 123 -18.16 0.88 3.18
C LEU A 123 -18.06 1.14 1.68
N LYS A 124 -18.29 0.10 0.86
CA LYS A 124 -18.58 0.31 -0.55
C LYS A 124 -19.78 1.24 -0.58
N LYS A 125 -19.56 2.53 -0.85
CA LYS A 125 -20.63 3.44 -1.28
C LYS A 125 -21.12 2.86 -2.60
N ARG A 126 -22.10 1.97 -2.53
CA ARG A 126 -22.97 1.67 -3.66
C ARG A 126 -23.85 2.89 -3.81
N GLU A 127 -23.47 3.80 -4.71
CA GLU A 127 -24.39 4.81 -5.18
C GLU A 127 -25.62 4.08 -5.75
N LYS A 128 -26.80 4.38 -5.19
CA LYS A 128 -28.06 3.85 -5.71
C LYS A 128 -28.46 4.71 -6.91
N PRO A 129 -28.84 4.12 -8.06
CA PRO A 129 -29.34 4.91 -9.18
C PRO A 129 -30.68 5.54 -8.78
N LEU A 130 -30.75 6.87 -8.74
CA LEU A 130 -31.99 7.62 -8.53
C LEU A 130 -32.65 7.86 -9.89
N ALA A 131 -33.82 7.27 -10.08
CA ALA A 131 -34.59 7.24 -11.33
C ALA A 131 -35.16 8.60 -11.82
N ILE A 132 -34.60 9.74 -11.37
CA ILE A 132 -35.06 11.09 -11.72
C ILE A 132 -34.27 11.68 -12.91
N GLU A 133 -33.15 11.08 -13.30
CA GLU A 133 -32.12 11.66 -14.19
C GLU A 133 -32.47 11.83 -15.69
N ARG A 134 -33.55 11.26 -16.24
CA ARG A 134 -33.69 11.17 -17.71
C ARG A 134 -33.90 12.50 -18.45
N LYS A 135 -34.44 13.54 -17.81
CA LYS A 135 -34.68 14.85 -18.46
C LYS A 135 -33.56 15.85 -18.23
N GLU A 136 -32.89 15.77 -17.08
CA GLU A 136 -31.74 16.60 -16.73
C GLU A 136 -30.47 16.10 -17.44
N ASN A 137 -30.35 14.78 -17.65
CA ASN A 137 -29.25 14.16 -18.39
C ASN A 137 -29.12 14.67 -19.81
N ARG A 138 -30.19 15.06 -20.51
CA ARG A 138 -30.02 15.55 -21.90
C ARG A 138 -29.36 16.92 -21.97
N ARG A 139 -29.57 17.76 -20.95
CA ARG A 139 -28.99 19.11 -20.84
C ARG A 139 -27.59 19.02 -20.25
N LEU A 140 -27.40 18.17 -19.24
CA LEU A 140 -26.09 17.78 -18.72
C LEU A 140 -25.24 17.12 -19.80
N GLU A 141 -25.72 16.16 -20.59
CA GLU A 141 -24.99 15.53 -21.70
C GLU A 141 -24.57 16.56 -22.77
N SER A 142 -25.39 17.57 -23.05
CA SER A 142 -25.01 18.65 -23.98
C SER A 142 -23.98 19.63 -23.41
N GLN A 143 -23.93 19.77 -22.09
CA GLN A 143 -22.93 20.56 -21.37
C GLN A 143 -21.66 19.74 -21.05
N LEU A 144 -21.80 18.44 -20.81
CA LEU A 144 -20.76 17.44 -20.60
C LEU A 144 -20.04 17.16 -21.91
N ARG A 145 -20.72 17.12 -23.06
CA ARG A 145 -20.05 17.10 -24.38
C ARG A 145 -19.17 18.33 -24.64
N LYS A 146 -19.41 19.44 -23.94
CA LYS A 146 -18.53 20.63 -23.93
C LYS A 146 -17.40 20.54 -22.90
N VAL A 147 -17.52 19.66 -21.90
CA VAL A 147 -16.49 19.33 -20.89
C VAL A 147 -15.67 18.08 -21.30
N GLU A 148 -16.18 17.25 -22.22
CA GLU A 148 -15.56 16.08 -22.87
C GLU A 148 -14.51 16.46 -23.93
N LEU A 149 -14.18 17.75 -24.04
CA LEU A 149 -12.82 18.12 -24.39
C LEU A 149 -11.99 17.83 -23.13
N TYR A 150 -11.73 16.53 -22.91
CA TYR A 150 -10.83 15.94 -21.93
C TYR A 150 -9.76 16.93 -21.55
N ASN A 151 -9.43 17.04 -20.26
CA ASN A 151 -8.32 17.81 -19.72
C ASN A 151 -7.10 17.73 -20.67
N THR A 152 -7.05 18.60 -21.67
CA THR A 152 -6.37 18.28 -22.94
C THR A 152 -4.88 18.34 -22.72
N GLU A 153 -4.51 19.19 -21.77
CA GLU A 153 -3.21 19.31 -21.17
C GLU A 153 -2.79 18.04 -20.42
N GLU A 154 -3.66 17.42 -19.59
CA GLU A 154 -3.30 16.17 -18.91
C GLU A 154 -3.16 14.99 -19.88
N PHE A 155 -4.02 14.87 -20.89
CA PHE A 155 -3.87 13.85 -21.92
C PHE A 155 -2.58 14.06 -22.72
N ALA A 156 -2.29 15.30 -23.13
CA ALA A 156 -1.08 15.64 -23.88
C ALA A 156 0.20 15.41 -23.06
N ASN A 157 0.15 15.67 -21.76
CA ASN A 157 1.29 15.52 -20.84
C ASN A 157 1.37 14.13 -20.18
N PHE A 158 0.43 13.23 -20.44
CA PHE A 158 0.45 11.89 -19.86
C PHE A 158 1.62 11.09 -20.42
N ASP A 159 2.54 10.67 -19.55
CA ASP A 159 3.61 9.77 -19.96
C ASP A 159 3.03 8.40 -20.29
N ARG A 160 3.18 7.98 -21.55
CA ARG A 160 2.74 6.66 -22.03
C ARG A 160 3.68 5.53 -21.61
N THR A 161 4.71 5.82 -20.83
CA THR A 161 5.63 4.84 -20.27
C THR A 161 5.60 4.89 -18.74
N LEU A 162 5.48 3.73 -18.11
CA LEU A 162 5.67 3.57 -16.66
C LEU A 162 6.90 2.69 -16.40
N ASP A 163 7.88 3.22 -15.68
CA ASP A 163 9.03 2.45 -15.21
C ASP A 163 8.77 1.90 -13.80
N LEU A 164 8.62 0.57 -13.71
CA LEU A 164 8.36 -0.13 -12.47
C LEU A 164 9.63 -0.56 -11.74
N HIS A 165 10.85 -0.22 -12.18
CA HIS A 165 12.03 -0.51 -11.38
C HIS A 165 11.90 0.13 -9.99
N ILE A 166 12.23 -0.61 -8.93
CA ILE A 166 11.96 -0.17 -7.54
C ILE A 166 12.71 1.13 -7.20
N GLU A 167 13.86 1.35 -7.83
CA GLU A 167 14.67 2.56 -7.80
C GLU A 167 13.93 3.82 -8.27
N LYS A 168 12.86 3.66 -9.08
CA LYS A 168 12.00 4.76 -9.54
C LYS A 168 10.86 5.06 -8.57
N LEU A 169 10.50 4.10 -7.72
CA LEU A 169 9.34 4.19 -6.86
C LEU A 169 9.70 4.58 -5.42
N VAL A 170 10.96 4.39 -4.99
CA VAL A 170 11.40 4.71 -3.63
C VAL A 170 12.79 5.32 -3.60
N GLY A 171 13.07 6.10 -2.54
CA GLY A 171 14.38 6.73 -2.34
C GLY A 171 15.51 5.76 -1.95
N ASP A 172 15.19 4.68 -1.22
CA ASP A 172 16.19 3.69 -0.79
C ASP A 172 15.67 2.24 -0.96
N PRO A 173 15.88 1.64 -2.15
CA PRO A 173 15.43 0.28 -2.45
C PRO A 173 16.00 -0.81 -1.53
N SER A 174 17.17 -0.57 -0.92
CA SER A 174 17.86 -1.58 -0.10
C SER A 174 17.07 -1.95 1.17
N LYS A 175 16.18 -1.06 1.62
CA LYS A 175 15.34 -1.25 2.81
C LYS A 175 14.05 -2.00 2.53
N ILE A 176 13.76 -2.33 1.27
CA ILE A 176 12.49 -2.92 0.86
C ILE A 176 12.69 -4.40 0.56
N ASN A 177 11.90 -5.25 1.23
CA ASN A 177 11.92 -6.67 0.95
C ASN A 177 11.29 -6.96 -0.44
N PRO A 178 11.62 -8.08 -1.10
CA PRO A 178 11.15 -8.36 -2.45
C PRO A 178 9.61 -8.41 -2.61
N THR A 179 8.90 -8.85 -1.57
CA THR A 179 7.43 -8.93 -1.57
C THR A 179 6.80 -7.54 -1.54
N ALA A 180 7.32 -6.67 -0.68
CA ALA A 180 6.92 -5.28 -0.57
C ALA A 180 7.24 -4.50 -1.86
N ALA A 181 8.41 -4.72 -2.43
CA ALA A 181 8.80 -4.12 -3.71
C ALA A 181 7.80 -4.48 -4.81
N LEU A 182 7.47 -5.77 -4.96
CA LEU A 182 6.50 -6.23 -5.94
C LEU A 182 5.12 -5.58 -5.75
N MET A 183 4.66 -5.45 -4.51
CA MET A 183 3.35 -4.83 -4.24
C MET A 183 3.36 -3.34 -4.54
N LEU A 184 4.43 -2.62 -4.20
CA LEU A 184 4.56 -1.21 -4.56
C LEU A 184 4.54 -1.01 -6.08
N GLN A 185 5.26 -1.87 -6.80
CA GLN A 185 5.27 -1.87 -8.26
C GLN A 185 3.86 -2.14 -8.84
N LEU A 186 3.11 -3.08 -8.27
CA LEU A 186 1.74 -3.37 -8.71
C LEU A 186 0.74 -2.27 -8.35
N ASN A 187 0.96 -1.54 -7.25
CA ASN A 187 0.15 -0.38 -6.91
C ASN A 187 0.41 0.78 -7.87
N ALA A 188 1.67 1.08 -8.16
CA ALA A 188 2.04 2.08 -9.16
C ALA A 188 1.45 1.73 -10.54
N LEU A 189 1.51 0.44 -10.93
CA LEU A 189 0.88 -0.06 -12.16
C LEU A 189 -0.62 0.23 -12.19
N ARG A 190 -1.35 -0.10 -11.12
CA ARG A 190 -2.79 0.15 -11.03
C ARG A 190 -3.13 1.61 -11.21
N GLU A 191 -2.55 2.48 -10.38
CA GLU A 191 -2.87 3.92 -10.38
C GLU A 191 -2.58 4.53 -11.75
N TYR A 192 -1.48 4.11 -12.37
CA TYR A 192 -1.12 4.50 -13.72
C TYR A 192 -2.13 4.02 -14.77
N LEU A 193 -2.53 2.74 -14.75
CA LEU A 193 -3.49 2.19 -15.71
C LEU A 193 -4.89 2.79 -15.53
N GLU A 194 -5.36 2.97 -14.29
CA GLU A 194 -6.62 3.66 -14.01
C GLU A 194 -6.63 5.08 -14.60
N LYS A 195 -5.52 5.82 -14.45
CA LYS A 195 -5.35 7.15 -15.06
C LYS A 195 -5.31 7.09 -16.59
N ALA A 196 -4.59 6.13 -17.17
CA ALA A 196 -4.50 5.96 -18.63
C ALA A 196 -5.89 5.68 -19.24
N ILE A 197 -6.66 4.80 -18.60
CA ILE A 197 -8.03 4.45 -19.01
C ILE A 197 -8.95 5.67 -18.90
N TYR A 198 -8.88 6.39 -17.76
CA TYR A 198 -9.67 7.61 -17.54
C TYR A 198 -9.40 8.69 -18.61
N LEU A 199 -8.14 8.85 -19.00
CA LEU A 199 -7.72 9.80 -20.03
C LEU A 199 -8.01 9.31 -21.47
N GLY A 200 -8.45 8.07 -21.67
CA GLY A 200 -8.71 7.52 -23.00
C GLY A 200 -7.43 7.30 -23.81
N VAL A 201 -6.31 6.97 -23.14
CA VAL A 201 -5.04 6.68 -23.83
C VAL A 201 -5.15 5.36 -24.58
N GLU A 202 -4.75 5.34 -25.86
CA GLU A 202 -4.87 4.15 -26.72
C GLU A 202 -3.94 3.00 -26.29
N ARG A 203 -2.73 3.33 -25.85
CA ARG A 203 -1.70 2.35 -25.45
C ARG A 203 -0.67 2.92 -24.47
N VAL A 204 -0.08 2.04 -23.68
CA VAL A 204 0.99 2.35 -22.74
C VAL A 204 2.07 1.26 -22.72
N PHE A 205 3.27 1.62 -22.27
CA PHE A 205 4.42 0.74 -22.11
C PHE A 205 4.80 0.61 -20.64
N ILE A 206 4.77 -0.62 -20.11
CA ILE A 206 5.14 -0.92 -18.73
C ILE A 206 6.53 -1.54 -18.72
N VAL A 207 7.53 -0.81 -18.22
CA VAL A 207 8.91 -1.26 -18.14
C VAL A 207 9.13 -1.97 -16.80
N HIS A 208 9.39 -3.28 -16.86
CA HIS A 208 9.56 -4.14 -15.68
C HIS A 208 10.97 -4.78 -15.60
N GLY A 209 11.81 -4.57 -16.62
CA GLY A 209 13.16 -5.15 -16.73
C GLY A 209 13.17 -6.63 -17.12
N LEU A 210 14.36 -7.19 -17.36
CA LEU A 210 14.50 -8.58 -17.82
C LEU A 210 14.32 -9.60 -16.67
N GLY A 211 14.99 -9.36 -15.53
CA GLY A 211 14.81 -10.07 -14.26
C GLY A 211 14.57 -11.59 -14.34
N LYS A 212 13.83 -12.12 -13.35
CA LYS A 212 13.34 -13.51 -13.32
C LYS A 212 11.92 -13.66 -13.88
N GLY A 213 11.38 -12.60 -14.50
CA GLY A 213 10.02 -12.58 -15.06
C GLY A 213 8.86 -12.51 -14.04
N LYS A 214 9.12 -12.41 -12.73
CA LYS A 214 8.04 -12.30 -11.73
C LYS A 214 7.17 -11.05 -11.89
N LEU A 215 7.81 -9.88 -12.06
CA LEU A 215 7.10 -8.62 -12.24
C LEU A 215 6.36 -8.58 -13.58
N LYS A 216 7.00 -9.02 -14.67
CA LYS A 216 6.37 -9.22 -15.98
C LYS A 216 5.08 -10.02 -15.87
N LYS A 217 5.15 -11.20 -15.25
CA LYS A 217 3.97 -12.07 -15.07
C LYS A 217 2.87 -11.38 -14.28
N ALA A 218 3.23 -10.65 -13.22
CA ALA A 218 2.24 -9.94 -12.41
C ALA A 218 1.59 -8.77 -13.17
N VAL A 219 2.33 -8.06 -14.03
CA VAL A 219 1.80 -7.04 -14.95
C VAL A 219 0.82 -7.68 -15.94
N ASP A 220 1.23 -8.77 -16.60
CA ASP A 220 0.39 -9.52 -17.55
C ASP A 220 -0.91 -10.01 -16.88
N ASP A 221 -0.79 -10.63 -15.70
CA ASP A 221 -1.93 -11.17 -14.95
C ASP A 221 -2.89 -10.05 -14.52
N TYR A 222 -2.36 -8.90 -14.09
CA TYR A 222 -3.18 -7.74 -13.73
C TYR A 222 -3.92 -7.18 -14.94
N ALA A 223 -3.21 -6.92 -16.05
CA ALA A 223 -3.78 -6.33 -17.26
C ALA A 223 -4.84 -7.23 -17.92
N LYS A 224 -4.65 -8.56 -17.92
CA LYS A 224 -5.62 -9.53 -18.46
C LYS A 224 -6.97 -9.49 -17.74
N ASN A 225 -7.01 -9.09 -16.48
CA ASN A 225 -8.24 -9.00 -15.69
C ASN A 225 -9.02 -7.69 -15.92
N LEU A 226 -8.48 -6.76 -16.71
CA LEU A 226 -9.15 -5.51 -17.05
C LEU A 226 -9.96 -5.68 -18.34
N GLU A 227 -11.29 -5.57 -18.25
CA GLU A 227 -12.17 -5.72 -19.42
C GLU A 227 -11.90 -4.71 -20.53
N VAL A 228 -11.32 -3.55 -20.20
CA VAL A 228 -10.97 -2.48 -21.16
C VAL A 228 -9.68 -2.75 -21.92
N VAL A 229 -8.91 -3.77 -21.55
CA VAL A 229 -7.69 -4.15 -22.27
C VAL A 229 -8.08 -4.97 -23.50
N LYS A 230 -7.56 -4.54 -24.66
CA LYS A 230 -7.75 -5.19 -25.96
C LYS A 230 -6.66 -6.20 -26.24
N GLU A 231 -5.41 -5.81 -26.03
CA GLU A 231 -4.25 -6.62 -26.37
C GLU A 231 -3.08 -6.33 -25.42
N ILE A 232 -2.28 -7.37 -25.12
CA ILE A 232 -1.07 -7.27 -24.31
C ILE A 232 0.07 -7.87 -25.14
N LYS A 233 1.09 -7.08 -25.45
CA LYS A 233 2.25 -7.51 -26.23
C LYS A 233 3.51 -7.49 -25.39
N ASN A 234 4.26 -8.57 -25.47
CA ASN A 234 5.55 -8.74 -24.79
C ASN A 234 6.66 -8.97 -25.82
N GLU A 235 6.70 -8.09 -26.81
CA GLU A 235 7.60 -8.15 -27.96
C GLU A 235 8.86 -7.30 -27.73
N TYR A 236 9.82 -7.42 -28.65
CA TYR A 236 11.01 -6.59 -28.62
C TYR A 236 10.67 -5.12 -28.86
N HIS A 237 11.06 -4.25 -27.93
CA HIS A 237 10.95 -2.80 -28.08
C HIS A 237 12.34 -2.16 -28.29
N PRO A 238 12.53 -1.25 -29.26
CA PRO A 238 13.84 -0.64 -29.55
C PRO A 238 14.52 0.04 -28.35
N LYS A 239 13.74 0.62 -27.43
CA LYS A 239 14.26 1.27 -26.23
C LYS A 239 14.45 0.35 -25.02
N PHE A 240 13.68 -0.73 -24.94
CA PHE A 240 13.54 -1.53 -23.69
C PHE A 240 13.88 -3.01 -23.89
N GLY A 241 14.23 -3.43 -25.11
CA GLY A 241 14.38 -4.84 -25.47
C GLY A 241 13.12 -5.63 -25.14
N PHE A 242 13.27 -6.78 -24.49
CA PHE A 242 12.17 -7.60 -23.97
C PHE A 242 11.76 -7.24 -22.52
N GLY A 243 12.22 -6.09 -22.01
CA GLY A 243 12.00 -5.64 -20.63
C GLY A 243 10.74 -4.82 -20.43
N ALA A 244 9.84 -4.76 -21.42
CA ALA A 244 8.61 -4.01 -21.34
C ALA A 244 7.40 -4.77 -21.91
N THR A 245 6.22 -4.42 -21.39
CA THR A 245 4.91 -4.91 -21.85
C THR A 245 4.14 -3.74 -22.46
N GLU A 246 3.69 -3.87 -23.70
CA GLU A 246 2.75 -2.93 -24.33
C GLU A 246 1.32 -3.37 -24.02
N ILE A 247 0.51 -2.47 -23.47
CA ILE A 247 -0.91 -2.68 -23.19
C ILE A 247 -1.71 -1.75 -24.10
N ILE A 248 -2.62 -2.34 -24.88
CA ILE A 248 -3.49 -1.63 -25.83
C ILE A 248 -4.91 -1.70 -25.29
N PHE A 249 -5.58 -0.55 -25.18
CA PHE A 249 -6.94 -0.44 -24.68
C PHE A 249 -7.98 -0.53 -25.83
N LYS A 250 -9.24 -0.77 -25.48
CA LYS A 250 -10.37 -0.86 -26.41
C LYS A 250 -10.78 0.49 -26.99
#